data_AF-A0A557SX98-F1
#
_entry.id   AF-A0A557SX98-F1
#
_cell.length_a   1.000
_cell.length_b   1.000
_cell.length_c   1.000
_cell.angle_alpha   90.00
_cell.angle_beta   90.00
_cell.angle_gamma   90.00
#
_symmetry.space_group_name_H-M   'P 1'
#
loop_
_entity.id
_entity.type
_entity.pdbx_description
1 polymer ?
#
loop_
_entity_poly.entity_id
_entity_poly.type
_entity_poly.pdbx_seq_one_letter_code
_entity_poly.pdbx_strand_id
1 'polypeptide(L)' 'MDKKEKDSHRDPKEDNTYQNFKVPLEIDAHYQLYGKHMWEVNYLEKCPRCDKRIDEFGYCACTGFAE' A
#
# COMPACT_ATOMS: atom_id res chain seq x y z
N MET A 1 15.07 -34.33 20.72
CA MET A 1 15.44 -32.91 20.80
C MET A 1 15.77 -32.47 19.40
N ASP A 2 15.06 -31.64 18.65
CA ASP A 2 13.81 -30.89 18.79
C ASP A 2 13.28 -30.61 17.37
N LYS A 3 11.96 -30.48 17.25
CA LYS A 3 11.22 -30.09 16.03
C LYS A 3 11.46 -28.60 15.69
N LYS A 4 11.53 -28.27 14.39
CA LYS A 4 10.91 -27.11 13.68
C LYS A 4 11.59 -26.99 12.30
N GLU A 5 10.97 -27.29 11.17
CA GLU A 5 9.76 -26.72 10.54
C GLU A 5 9.89 -25.22 10.20
N LYS A 6 9.83 -24.93 8.88
CA LYS A 6 9.63 -23.62 8.21
C LYS A 6 10.84 -22.68 8.28
N ASP A 7 11.31 -22.12 7.16
CA ASP A 7 10.56 -21.09 6.46
C ASP A 7 10.91 -21.02 4.96
N SER A 8 9.84 -20.98 4.17
CA SER A 8 9.85 -20.72 2.74
C SER A 8 10.08 -19.22 2.52
N HIS A 9 11.34 -18.78 2.50
CA HIS A 9 11.68 -17.52 1.86
C HIS A 9 11.67 -17.72 0.34
N ARG A 10 10.46 -17.72 -0.23
CA ARG A 10 10.28 -17.31 -1.62
C ARG A 10 10.46 -15.81 -1.62
N ASP A 11 11.61 -15.34 -2.10
CA ASP A 11 11.74 -13.97 -2.59
C ASP A 11 10.51 -13.65 -3.46
N PRO A 12 9.70 -12.64 -3.12
CA PRO A 12 8.80 -12.08 -4.10
C PRO A 12 9.70 -11.50 -5.16
N LYS A 13 9.82 -12.20 -6.29
CA LYS A 13 10.36 -11.61 -7.51
C LYS A 13 9.52 -10.38 -7.76
N GLU A 14 10.12 -9.23 -7.51
CA GLU A 14 9.60 -7.92 -7.87
C GLU A 14 9.68 -7.83 -9.40
N ASP A 15 8.79 -8.57 -10.05
CA ASP A 15 8.53 -8.49 -11.47
C ASP A 15 7.84 -7.15 -11.67
N ASN A 16 8.66 -6.12 -11.85
CA ASN A 16 8.28 -4.77 -12.21
C ASN A 16 7.76 -4.77 -13.66
N THR A 17 6.69 -5.53 -13.88
CA THR A 17 5.79 -5.38 -14.99
C THR A 17 4.59 -4.56 -14.50
N TYR A 18 4.84 -3.44 -13.80
CA TYR A 18 3.84 -2.37 -13.74
C TYR A 18 3.81 -1.71 -15.11
N GLN A 19 3.17 -2.48 -15.97
CA GLN A 19 2.91 -2.23 -17.35
C GLN A 19 2.18 -0.88 -17.48
N ASN A 20 2.35 -0.32 -18.67
CA ASN A 20 1.75 0.89 -19.22
C ASN A 20 0.20 0.89 -19.26
N PHE A 21 -0.49 0.26 -18.29
CA PHE A 21 -1.93 0.29 -18.15
C PHE A 21 -2.33 1.57 -17.43
N LYS A 22 -2.42 2.66 -18.19
CA LYS A 22 -3.05 3.88 -17.74
C LYS A 22 -4.54 3.60 -17.57
N VAL A 23 -5.02 3.55 -16.33
CA VAL A 23 -6.45 3.39 -16.05
C VAL A 23 -7.19 4.60 -16.64
N PRO A 24 -8.19 4.40 -17.53
CA PRO A 24 -8.99 5.49 -18.05
C PRO A 24 -9.66 6.28 -16.92
N LEU A 25 -9.67 7.61 -17.02
CA LEU A 25 -10.20 8.49 -15.98
C LEU A 25 -11.69 8.24 -15.67
N GLU A 26 -12.45 7.74 -16.65
CA GLU A 26 -13.88 7.41 -16.50
C GLU A 26 -14.13 6.26 -15.50
N ILE A 27 -13.18 5.33 -15.36
CA ILE A 27 -13.29 4.20 -14.42
C ILE A 27 -12.36 4.31 -13.22
N ASP A 28 -11.51 5.34 -13.19
CA ASP A 28 -10.65 5.63 -12.05
C ASP A 28 -11.42 6.38 -10.97
N ALA A 29 -12.09 5.61 -10.10
CA ALA A 29 -12.84 6.13 -8.98
C ALA A 29 -11.95 6.94 -8.00
N HIS A 30 -10.67 6.56 -7.85
CA HIS A 30 -9.78 7.29 -6.96
C HIS A 30 -9.44 8.67 -7.53
N TYR A 31 -9.15 8.74 -8.83
CA TYR A 31 -8.92 10.00 -9.53
C TYR A 31 -10.17 10.90 -9.49
N GLN A 32 -11.38 10.35 -9.66
CA GLN A 32 -12.61 11.14 -9.62
C GLN A 32 -12.89 11.76 -8.24
N LEU A 33 -12.54 11.06 -7.16
CA LEU A 33 -12.78 11.52 -5.80
C LEU A 33 -11.67 12.46 -5.28
N TYR A 34 -10.42 12.15 -5.60
CA TYR A 34 -9.25 12.79 -4.96
C TYR A 34 -8.36 13.57 -5.95
N GLY A 35 -8.60 13.48 -7.25
CA GLY A 35 -7.83 14.19 -8.29
C GLY A 35 -6.44 13.61 -8.56
N LYS A 36 -6.15 12.40 -8.07
CA LYS A 36 -4.88 11.69 -8.25
C LYS A 36 -5.15 10.20 -8.51
N HIS A 37 -4.27 9.53 -9.23
CA HIS A 37 -4.36 8.07 -9.39
C HIS A 37 -3.97 7.33 -8.10
N MET A 38 -4.51 6.13 -7.87
CA MET A 38 -4.27 5.38 -6.63
C MET A 38 -2.79 5.08 -6.37
N TRP A 39 -1.97 4.97 -7.43
CA TRP A 39 -0.53 4.74 -7.33
C TRP A 39 0.28 6.03 -7.20
N GLU A 40 -0.34 7.20 -7.39
CA GLU A 40 0.27 8.52 -7.17
C GLU A 40 0.09 8.98 -5.71
N VAL A 41 -0.65 8.23 -4.89
CA VAL A 41 -0.83 8.50 -3.47
C VAL A 41 0.51 8.32 -2.76
N ASN A 42 0.97 9.38 -2.10
CA ASN A 42 2.16 9.34 -1.29
C ASN A 42 1.82 8.81 0.10
N TYR A 43 2.46 7.71 0.48
CA TYR A 43 2.33 7.17 1.82
C TYR A 43 3.50 7.65 2.69
N LEU A 44 3.18 8.07 3.91
CA LEU A 44 4.15 8.42 4.95
C LEU A 44 4.66 7.15 5.66
N GLU A 45 5.31 7.35 6.79
CA GLU A 45 5.76 6.27 7.67
C GLU A 45 4.61 5.35 8.12
N LYS A 46 4.97 4.20 8.66
CA LYS A 46 3.97 3.27 9.18
C LYS A 46 3.45 3.74 10.52
N CYS A 47 2.15 3.57 10.73
CA CYS A 47 1.52 3.83 12.02
C CYS A 47 2.14 2.92 13.10
N PRO A 48 2.62 3.47 14.23
CA PRO A 48 3.27 2.70 15.29
C PRO A 48 2.33 1.68 15.97
N ARG A 49 1.01 1.85 15.82
CA ARG A 49 0.01 1.00 16.44
C ARG A 49 -0.37 -0.23 15.62
N CYS A 50 -0.48 -0.08 14.29
CA CYS A 50 -1.01 -1.13 13.42
C CYS A 50 -0.07 -1.53 12.27
N ASP A 51 1.10 -0.89 12.18
CA ASP A 51 2.14 -1.12 11.17
C ASP A 51 1.65 -0.94 9.70
N LYS A 52 0.47 -0.32 9.50
CA LYS A 52 -0.02 0.08 8.18
C LYS A 52 0.51 1.45 7.80
N ARG A 53 0.60 1.70 6.49
CA ARG A 53 1.05 2.98 5.93
C ARG A 53 0.05 4.09 6.28
N ILE A 54 0.58 5.25 6.69
CA ILE A 54 -0.18 6.48 6.87
C ILE A 54 -0.33 7.17 5.51
N ASP A 55 -1.51 7.69 5.19
CA ASP A 55 -1.72 8.41 3.92
C ASP A 55 -1.14 9.84 3.95
N GLU A 56 -1.16 10.52 2.81
CA GLU A 56 -0.59 11.85 2.62
C GLU A 56 -1.19 12.95 3.52
N PHE A 57 -2.38 12.71 4.08
CA PHE A 57 -3.04 13.64 5.00
C PHE A 57 -2.73 13.33 6.46
N GLY A 58 -1.86 12.34 6.73
CA GLY A 58 -1.49 11.94 8.10
C GLY A 58 -2.49 10.98 8.74
N TYR A 59 -3.45 10.44 7.98
CA TYR A 59 -4.44 9.54 8.55
C TYR A 59 -3.98 8.06 8.50
N CYS A 60 -4.33 7.33 9.56
CA CYS A 60 -4.21 5.88 9.62
C CYS A 60 -5.57 5.25 9.36
N ALA A 61 -5.62 4.26 8.46
CA ALA A 61 -6.82 3.45 8.21
C ALA A 61 -7.35 2.68 9.45
N CYS A 62 -6.56 2.63 10.52
CA CYS A 62 -6.90 1.94 11.76
C CYS A 62 -7.88 2.73 12.65
N THR A 63 -7.66 4.03 12.85
CA THR A 63 -8.41 4.85 13.82
C THR A 63 -8.52 6.33 13.44
N GLY A 64 -8.13 6.72 12.21
CA GLY A 64 -8.14 8.11 11.79
C GLY A 64 -6.80 8.77 12.01
N PHE A 65 -6.37 9.06 13.24
CA PHE A 65 -5.09 9.77 13.46
C PHE A 65 -3.91 8.83 13.67
N ALA A 66 -2.77 9.16 13.06
CA ALA A 66 -1.47 8.64 13.43
C ALA A 66 -0.85 9.55 14.50
N GLU A 67 -1.21 9.32 15.76
CA GLU A 67 -0.51 9.85 16.94
C GLU A 67 0.08 8.70 17.76
#